data_AF-A0A954GM71-F1
#
_entry.id   AF-A0A954GM71-F1
#
_cell.length_a   1.000
_cell.length_b   1.000
_cell.length_c   1.000
_cell.angle_alpha   90.00
_cell.angle_beta   90.00
_cell.angle_gamma   90.00
#
_symmetry.space_group_name_H-M   'P 1'
#
loop_
_entity.id
_entity.type
_entity.pdbx_description
1 polymer ?
#
loop_
_entity_poly.entity_id
_entity_poly.type
_entity_poly.pdbx_seq_one_letter_code
_entity_poly.pdbx_strand_id
1 'polypeptide(L)'
;RVSGRDGALVSLAELGTFETVPAEGTIHRKNLQRVAYVFGEAAGRPPAEIVLDMGADQVAADAVPPPDGNARPLAERSMFDLGGGDPWSLPAGFAVDWRGEGEWKITLDAFRDLGLAFLAACLGIYILLVHETRSYTLPLVLMLSIPLTILGILPGFWLLNLLMDVPVAGVGNPVFFTATGMIGMI
;
A
#
# COMPACT_ATOMS: atom_id res chain seq x y z
N ARG A 1 9.74 -52.65 8.88
CA ARG A 1 10.85 -53.59 8.61
C ARG A 1 11.41 -53.25 7.23
N VAL A 2 12.73 -53.20 7.07
CA VAL A 2 13.39 -52.93 5.77
C VAL A 2 14.20 -54.17 5.38
N SER A 3 14.26 -54.49 4.09
CA SER A 3 15.09 -55.60 3.61
C SER A 3 16.56 -55.18 3.61
N GLY A 4 17.39 -55.93 4.33
CA GLY A 4 18.84 -55.85 4.22
C GLY A 4 19.35 -56.43 2.90
N ARG A 5 20.63 -56.20 2.60
CA ARG A 5 21.30 -56.74 1.39
C ARG A 5 21.26 -58.26 1.29
N ASP A 6 21.20 -58.95 2.42
CA ASP A 6 21.17 -60.42 2.51
C ASP A 6 19.74 -61.00 2.50
N GLY A 7 18.73 -60.18 2.22
CA GLY A 7 17.31 -60.58 2.23
C GLY A 7 16.68 -60.74 3.62
N ALA A 8 17.45 -60.53 4.69
CA ALA A 8 16.95 -60.52 6.05
C ALA A 8 16.13 -59.24 6.33
N LEU A 9 14.96 -59.40 6.98
CA LEU A 9 14.09 -58.29 7.39
C LEU A 9 14.53 -57.74 8.75
N VAL A 10 15.09 -56.52 8.76
CA VAL A 10 15.52 -55.84 9.99
C VAL A 10 14.47 -54.83 10.45
N SER A 11 14.29 -54.69 11.77
CA SER A 11 13.39 -53.68 12.33
C SER A 11 13.98 -52.28 12.15
N LEU A 12 13.20 -51.31 11.65
CA LEU A 12 13.66 -49.91 11.55
C LEU A 12 14.01 -49.32 12.92
N ALA A 13 13.44 -49.85 14.00
CA ALA A 13 13.70 -49.40 15.36
C ALA A 13 15.13 -49.71 15.85
N GLU A 14 15.87 -50.58 15.18
CA GLU A 14 17.28 -50.87 15.52
C GLU A 14 18.25 -49.82 14.93
N LEU A 15 17.80 -49.01 13.98
CA LEU A 15 18.62 -48.00 13.30
C LEU A 15 18.56 -46.61 13.97
N GLY A 16 17.61 -46.39 14.88
CA GLY A 16 17.45 -45.12 15.61
C GLY A 16 16.03 -44.88 16.11
N THR A 17 15.81 -43.70 16.69
CA THR A 17 14.51 -43.23 17.14
C THR A 17 13.86 -42.32 16.09
N PHE A 18 12.57 -42.50 15.86
CA PHE A 18 11.79 -41.60 15.02
C PHE A 18 11.26 -40.47 15.88
N GLU A 19 11.71 -39.24 15.60
CA GLU A 19 11.15 -38.04 16.21
C GLU A 19 10.37 -37.26 15.16
N THR A 20 9.13 -36.91 15.49
CA THR A 20 8.32 -36.04 14.65
C THR A 20 8.78 -34.60 14.87
N VAL A 21 9.60 -34.09 13.95
CA VAL A 21 10.00 -32.68 13.91
C VAL A 21 9.07 -31.89 12.99
N PRO A 22 8.74 -30.64 13.33
CA PRO A 22 8.01 -29.76 12.41
C PRO A 22 8.83 -29.59 11.13
N ALA A 23 8.16 -29.72 9.98
CA ALA A 23 8.81 -29.54 8.68
C ALA A 23 9.35 -28.11 8.56
N GLU A 24 10.55 -27.96 8.00
CA GLU A 24 11.12 -26.64 7.73
C GLU A 24 10.26 -25.91 6.68
N GLY A 25 9.83 -24.70 7.02
CA GLY A 25 9.09 -23.84 6.10
C GLY A 25 9.98 -23.29 4.99
N THR A 26 9.35 -22.92 3.88
CA THR A 26 10.03 -22.25 2.77
C THR A 26 10.63 -20.91 3.22
N ILE A 27 11.93 -20.72 3.00
CA ILE A 27 12.62 -19.46 3.30
C ILE A 27 12.59 -18.55 2.06
N HIS A 28 11.75 -17.53 2.09
CA HIS A 28 11.73 -16.49 1.07
C HIS A 28 12.91 -15.54 1.23
N ARG A 29 13.48 -15.09 0.10
CA ARG A 29 14.58 -14.13 0.06
C ARG A 29 14.33 -13.08 -1.01
N LYS A 30 14.59 -11.81 -0.69
CA LYS A 30 14.61 -10.69 -1.63
C LYS A 30 15.91 -9.93 -1.45
N ASN A 31 16.63 -9.67 -2.54
CA ASN A 31 17.94 -8.99 -2.50
C ASN A 31 18.93 -9.61 -1.49
N LEU A 32 18.99 -10.94 -1.44
CA LEU A 32 19.79 -11.74 -0.50
C LEU A 32 19.40 -11.64 0.99
N GLN A 33 18.37 -10.88 1.33
CA GLN A 33 17.83 -10.80 2.69
C GLN A 33 16.63 -11.75 2.84
N ARG A 34 16.49 -12.38 4.01
CA ARG A 34 15.31 -13.21 4.32
C ARG A 34 14.11 -12.29 4.53
N VAL A 35 12.97 -12.67 3.97
CA VAL A 35 11.73 -11.89 4.05
C VAL A 35 10.56 -12.79 4.42
N ALA A 36 9.57 -12.22 5.08
CA ALA A 36 8.28 -12.84 5.33
C ALA A 36 7.21 -11.98 4.63
N TYR A 37 6.41 -12.61 3.78
CA TYR A 37 5.32 -11.94 3.09
C TYR A 37 4.03 -12.08 3.90
N VAL A 38 3.38 -10.94 4.17
CA VAL A 38 2.06 -10.88 4.77
C VAL A 38 1.12 -10.33 3.71
N PHE A 39 0.12 -11.12 3.34
CA PHE A 39 -0.86 -10.77 2.33
C PHE A 39 -2.19 -10.42 3.00
N GLY A 40 -2.86 -9.41 2.45
CA GLY A 40 -4.19 -9.00 2.88
C GLY A 40 -4.90 -8.30 1.73
N GLU A 41 -6.21 -8.51 1.63
CA GLU A 41 -7.06 -7.85 0.64
C GLU A 41 -7.67 -6.60 1.27
N ALA A 42 -7.62 -5.48 0.54
CA ALA A 42 -8.24 -4.23 0.96
C ALA A 42 -9.74 -4.27 0.62
N ALA A 43 -10.59 -4.04 1.61
CA ALA A 43 -12.04 -4.00 1.42
C ALA A 43 -12.60 -2.65 1.89
N GLY A 44 -13.29 -1.94 1.01
CA GLY A 44 -13.98 -0.68 1.29
C GLY A 44 -13.10 0.54 1.54
N ARG A 45 -11.77 0.43 1.43
CA ARG A 45 -10.81 1.54 1.50
C ARG A 45 -9.73 1.41 0.43
N PRO A 46 -9.18 2.52 -0.10
CA PRO A 46 -8.03 2.47 -1.00
C PRO A 46 -6.82 1.84 -0.30
N PRO A 47 -6.03 0.99 -1.01
CA PRO A 47 -4.81 0.40 -0.45
C PRO A 47 -3.82 1.43 0.12
N ALA A 48 -3.71 2.59 -0.53
CA ALA A 48 -2.87 3.70 -0.11
C ALA A 48 -3.21 4.20 1.30
N GLU A 49 -4.51 4.33 1.59
CA GLU A 49 -5.00 4.83 2.87
C GLU A 49 -4.72 3.82 3.98
N ILE A 50 -4.93 2.52 3.72
CA ILE A 50 -4.65 1.44 4.68
C ILE A 50 -3.16 1.43 5.05
N VAL A 51 -2.27 1.50 4.05
CA VAL A 51 -0.82 1.52 4.29
C VAL A 51 -0.40 2.75 5.11
N LEU A 52 -1.00 3.91 4.85
CA LEU A 52 -0.75 5.13 5.62
C LEU A 52 -1.27 5.02 7.06
N ASP A 53 -2.47 4.46 7.25
CA ASP A 53 -3.07 4.21 8.57
C ASP A 53 -2.18 3.28 9.40
N MET A 54 -1.75 2.15 8.80
CA MET A 54 -0.86 1.20 9.46
C MET A 54 0.49 1.82 9.77
N GLY A 55 1.06 2.61 8.85
CA GLY A 55 2.30 3.33 9.09
C GLY A 55 2.21 4.39 10.19
N ALA A 56 1.04 5.02 10.37
CA ALA A 56 0.82 6.03 11.42
C ALA A 56 0.82 5.42 12.83
N ASP A 57 0.32 4.20 12.98
CA ASP A 57 0.32 3.46 14.24
C ASP A 57 1.66 2.73 14.50
N GLN A 58 2.62 2.78 13.56
CA GLN A 58 3.91 2.12 13.74
C GLN A 58 4.79 2.88 14.74
N VAL A 59 5.16 2.21 15.85
CA VAL A 59 6.08 2.75 16.85
C VAL A 59 7.45 2.08 16.79
N ALA A 60 8.43 2.65 17.50
CA ALA A 60 9.77 2.09 17.59
C ALA A 60 9.76 0.69 18.20
N ALA A 61 10.77 -0.10 17.87
CA ALA A 61 10.95 -1.44 18.44
C ALA A 61 10.90 -1.39 19.97
N ASP A 62 10.15 -2.32 20.56
CA ASP A 62 9.97 -2.47 22.01
C ASP A 62 9.32 -1.26 22.72
N ALA A 63 8.76 -0.31 21.96
CA ALA A 63 8.05 0.87 22.48
C ALA A 63 6.53 0.73 22.42
N VAL A 64 6.00 -0.50 22.26
CA VAL A 64 4.56 -0.76 22.20
C VAL A 64 3.96 -0.56 23.60
N PRO A 65 3.09 0.45 23.78
CA PRO A 65 2.30 0.57 25.00
C PRO A 65 1.44 -0.68 25.21
N PRO A 66 1.00 -0.97 26.44
CA PRO A 66 -0.02 -1.98 26.67
C PRO A 66 -1.22 -1.73 25.75
N PRO A 67 -1.83 -2.78 25.17
CA PRO A 67 -3.00 -2.59 24.33
C PRO A 67 -4.14 -2.01 25.17
N ASP A 68 -4.48 -0.76 24.90
CA ASP A 68 -5.53 -0.04 25.61
C ASP A 68 -6.94 -0.51 25.18
N GLY A 69 -7.04 -1.37 24.16
CA GLY A 69 -8.29 -1.96 23.65
C GLY A 69 -9.25 -0.97 22.98
N ASN A 70 -8.89 0.32 22.97
CA ASN A 70 -9.71 1.41 22.48
C ASN A 70 -9.21 1.89 21.10
N ALA A 71 -9.14 0.97 20.14
CA ALA A 71 -8.83 1.35 18.76
C ALA A 71 -9.93 2.27 18.23
N ARG A 72 -9.53 3.43 17.70
CA ARG A 72 -10.45 4.42 17.13
C ARG A 72 -11.26 3.80 15.98
N PRO A 73 -12.60 3.98 15.96
CA PRO A 73 -13.44 3.48 14.87
C PRO A 73 -12.99 4.00 13.51
N LEU A 74 -13.16 3.18 12.46
CA LEU A 74 -12.77 3.59 11.10
C LEU A 74 -13.49 4.86 10.62
N ALA A 75 -14.74 5.07 11.04
CA ALA A 75 -15.54 6.23 10.65
C ALA A 75 -15.00 7.57 11.19
N GLU A 76 -14.15 7.54 12.20
CA GLU A 76 -13.55 8.74 12.81
C GLU A 76 -12.17 9.06 12.24
N ARG A 77 -11.59 8.16 11.43
CA ARG A 77 -10.29 8.33 10.80
C ARG A 77 -10.42 9.15 9.54
N SER A 78 -9.46 10.04 9.29
CA SER A 78 -9.47 10.87 8.09
C SER A 78 -8.06 11.05 7.53
N MET A 79 -7.94 11.57 6.32
CA MET A 79 -6.62 11.87 5.72
C MET A 79 -5.77 12.85 6.54
N PHE A 80 -6.38 13.64 7.43
CA PHE A 80 -5.71 14.59 8.31
C PHE A 80 -5.46 14.03 9.72
N ASP A 81 -6.08 12.89 10.03
CA ASP A 81 -6.02 12.24 11.33
C ASP A 81 -6.00 10.72 11.10
N LEU A 82 -4.79 10.25 10.78
CA LEU A 82 -4.48 8.87 10.43
C LEU A 82 -4.23 8.04 11.70
N GLY A 83 -4.39 6.72 11.57
CA GLY A 83 -4.12 5.77 12.63
C GLY A 83 -5.37 5.44 13.45
N GLY A 84 -5.38 4.21 13.96
CA GLY A 84 -6.36 3.71 14.91
C GLY A 84 -6.00 4.00 16.36
N GLY A 85 -4.81 4.52 16.64
CA GLY A 85 -4.31 4.59 18.01
C GLY A 85 -4.06 3.20 18.59
N ASP A 86 -3.81 2.21 17.73
CA ASP A 86 -3.46 0.83 18.09
C ASP A 86 -1.99 0.59 17.73
N PRO A 87 -1.05 1.04 18.58
CA PRO A 87 0.36 1.07 18.27
C PRO A 87 0.94 -0.33 18.11
N TRP A 88 1.73 -0.53 17.06
CA TRP A 88 2.41 -1.79 16.79
C TRP A 88 3.89 -1.57 16.49
N SER A 89 4.73 -2.56 16.79
CA SER A 89 6.16 -2.51 16.48
C SER A 89 6.66 -3.86 15.99
N LEU A 90 7.85 -3.83 15.40
CA LEU A 90 8.62 -5.03 15.09
C LEU A 90 9.81 -5.15 16.06
N PRO A 91 10.24 -6.38 16.40
CA PRO A 91 11.43 -6.57 17.21
C PRO A 91 12.68 -5.96 16.56
N ALA A 92 13.68 -5.63 17.38
CA ALA A 92 14.95 -5.12 16.88
C ALA A 92 15.56 -6.05 15.81
N GLY A 93 16.02 -5.46 14.70
CA GLY A 93 16.59 -6.19 13.56
C GLY A 93 15.59 -6.57 12.46
N PHE A 94 14.29 -6.34 12.67
CA PHE A 94 13.27 -6.47 11.63
C PHE A 94 12.81 -5.09 11.14
N ALA A 95 12.50 -5.01 9.85
CA ALA A 95 11.93 -3.82 9.22
C ALA A 95 10.73 -4.22 8.37
N VAL A 96 9.72 -3.35 8.36
CA VAL A 96 8.58 -3.48 7.45
C VAL A 96 8.88 -2.70 6.19
N ASP A 97 8.58 -3.26 5.02
CA ASP A 97 8.62 -2.54 3.75
C ASP A 97 7.25 -2.55 3.11
N TRP A 98 6.51 -1.46 3.30
CA TRP A 98 5.21 -1.26 2.67
C TRP A 98 5.33 -0.90 1.18
N ARG A 99 6.46 -0.32 0.74
CA ARG A 99 6.65 0.23 -0.62
C ARG A 99 7.31 -0.77 -1.58
N GLY A 100 7.72 -1.92 -1.06
CA GLY A 100 8.55 -2.88 -1.77
C GLY A 100 7.82 -3.76 -2.77
N GLU A 101 6.50 -3.93 -2.63
CA GLU A 101 5.69 -4.95 -3.31
C GLU A 101 4.20 -4.56 -3.43
N GLY A 102 3.44 -5.38 -4.16
CA GLY A 102 1.99 -5.21 -4.34
C GLY A 102 1.60 -4.08 -5.30
N GLU A 103 0.31 -3.82 -5.38
CA GLU A 103 -0.25 -2.76 -6.24
C GLU A 103 0.18 -1.35 -5.80
N TRP A 104 0.43 -1.17 -4.50
CA TRP A 104 0.88 0.11 -3.95
C TRP A 104 2.23 0.55 -4.51
N LYS A 105 3.19 -0.38 -4.69
CA LYS A 105 4.46 -0.08 -5.36
C LYS A 105 4.25 0.46 -6.77
N ILE A 106 3.42 -0.24 -7.55
CA ILE A 106 3.12 0.13 -8.94
C ILE A 106 2.44 1.50 -8.98
N THR A 107 1.50 1.73 -8.05
CA THR A 107 0.80 3.02 -7.91
C THR A 107 1.80 4.15 -7.64
N LEU A 108 2.71 3.99 -6.67
CA LEU A 108 3.73 4.98 -6.36
C LEU A 108 4.67 5.26 -7.54
N ASP A 109 5.14 4.21 -8.21
CA ASP A 109 6.02 4.35 -9.37
C ASP A 109 5.30 5.07 -10.53
N ALA A 110 4.03 4.72 -10.81
CA ALA A 110 3.22 5.37 -11.84
C ALA A 110 2.91 6.85 -11.52
N PHE A 111 2.52 7.17 -10.28
CA PHE A 111 2.26 8.55 -9.86
C PHE A 111 3.52 9.41 -9.94
N ARG A 112 4.68 8.87 -9.54
CA ARG A 112 5.96 9.57 -9.65
C ARG A 112 6.26 9.90 -11.11
N ASP A 113 6.16 8.91 -11.98
CA ASP A 113 6.55 9.05 -13.38
C ASP A 113 5.58 9.99 -14.14
N LEU A 114 4.26 9.86 -13.90
CA LEU A 114 3.25 10.78 -14.45
C LEU A 114 3.43 12.20 -13.92
N GLY A 115 3.72 12.36 -12.62
CA GLY A 115 3.93 13.67 -12.00
C GLY A 115 5.15 14.40 -12.58
N LEU A 116 6.26 13.69 -12.77
CA LEU A 116 7.46 14.24 -13.40
C LEU A 116 7.23 14.59 -14.86
N ALA A 117 6.56 13.72 -15.62
CA ALA A 117 6.19 13.99 -17.01
C ALA A 117 5.26 15.21 -17.13
N PHE A 118 4.29 15.33 -16.24
CA PHE A 118 3.37 16.47 -16.17
C PHE A 118 4.10 17.78 -15.85
N LEU A 119 5.06 17.76 -14.93
CA LEU A 119 5.88 18.93 -14.62
C LEU A 119 6.71 19.37 -15.84
N ALA A 120 7.33 18.41 -16.54
CA ALA A 120 8.08 18.70 -17.76
C ALA A 120 7.17 19.27 -18.87
N ALA A 121 5.95 18.75 -19.02
CA ALA A 121 4.96 19.26 -19.95
C ALA A 121 4.49 20.68 -19.59
N CYS A 122 4.19 20.94 -18.32
CA CYS A 122 3.87 22.28 -17.82
C CYS A 122 5.00 23.27 -18.12
N LEU A 123 6.25 22.89 -17.91
CA LEU A 123 7.40 23.72 -18.26
C LEU A 123 7.50 23.97 -19.78
N GLY A 124 7.28 22.95 -20.60
CA GLY A 124 7.25 23.09 -22.06
C GLY A 124 6.16 24.05 -22.52
N ILE A 125 4.94 23.89 -22.01
CA ILE A 125 3.81 24.77 -22.30
C ILE A 125 4.09 26.20 -21.84
N TYR A 126 4.69 26.38 -20.65
CA TYR A 126 5.11 27.70 -20.17
C TYR A 126 6.03 28.40 -21.18
N ILE A 127 7.08 27.72 -21.66
CA ILE A 127 8.03 28.28 -22.61
C ILE A 127 7.33 28.67 -23.93
N LEU A 128 6.45 27.81 -24.46
CA LEU A 128 5.69 28.09 -25.67
C LEU A 128 4.78 29.32 -25.50
N LEU A 129 4.08 29.41 -24.37
CA LEU A 129 3.21 30.54 -24.07
C LEU A 129 4.00 31.84 -23.86
N VAL A 130 5.18 31.79 -23.22
CA VAL A 130 6.06 32.96 -23.09
C VAL A 130 6.49 33.46 -24.48
N HIS A 131 6.83 32.53 -25.39
CA HIS A 131 7.22 32.89 -26.76
C HIS A 131 6.08 33.57 -27.52
N GLU A 132 4.87 33.00 -27.45
CA GLU A 132 3.69 33.51 -28.18
C GLU A 132 3.19 34.84 -27.60
N THR A 133 3.05 34.92 -26.27
CA THR A 133 2.45 36.08 -25.60
C THR A 133 3.44 37.22 -25.40
N ARG A 134 4.74 36.97 -25.59
CA ARG A 134 5.86 37.87 -25.28
C ARG A 134 5.79 38.46 -23.86
N SER A 135 5.19 37.72 -22.93
CA SER A 135 5.00 38.12 -21.54
C SER A 135 5.34 36.95 -20.62
N TYR A 136 5.99 37.23 -19.50
CA TYR A 136 6.31 36.21 -18.49
C TYR A 136 5.16 35.97 -17.50
N THR A 137 4.27 36.95 -17.33
CA THR A 137 3.17 36.90 -16.35
C THR A 137 1.91 36.28 -16.92
N LEU A 138 1.59 36.59 -18.18
CA LEU A 138 0.35 36.10 -18.81
C LEU A 138 0.31 34.56 -18.89
N PRO A 139 1.40 33.85 -19.26
CA PRO A 139 1.45 32.39 -19.22
C PRO A 139 1.21 31.80 -17.82
N LEU A 140 1.75 32.43 -16.76
CA LEU A 140 1.54 31.96 -15.39
C LEU A 140 0.06 32.06 -15.00
N VAL A 141 -0.61 33.15 -15.37
CA VAL A 141 -2.04 33.32 -15.12
C VAL A 141 -2.86 32.27 -15.86
N LEU A 142 -2.51 31.96 -17.12
CA LEU A 142 -3.18 30.88 -17.87
C LEU A 142 -2.94 29.51 -17.23
N MET A 143 -1.71 29.21 -16.84
CA MET A 143 -1.36 27.96 -16.19
C MET A 143 -1.98 27.81 -14.80
N LEU A 144 -2.33 28.91 -14.12
CA LEU A 144 -3.05 28.87 -12.85
C LEU A 144 -4.43 28.18 -12.97
N SER A 145 -5.00 28.11 -14.18
CA SER A 145 -6.20 27.32 -14.43
C SER A 145 -6.01 25.82 -14.12
N ILE A 146 -4.80 25.29 -14.33
CA ILE A 146 -4.46 23.88 -14.12
C ILE A 146 -4.61 23.48 -12.65
N PRO A 147 -3.93 24.09 -11.65
CA PRO A 147 -4.15 23.74 -10.26
C PRO A 147 -5.58 24.09 -9.80
N LEU A 148 -6.23 25.07 -10.41
CA LEU A 148 -7.63 25.40 -10.09
C LEU A 148 -8.61 24.27 -10.48
N THR A 149 -8.24 23.38 -11.41
CA THR A 149 -9.06 22.21 -11.76
C THR A 149 -9.28 21.26 -10.57
N ILE A 150 -8.35 21.23 -9.61
CA ILE A 150 -8.47 20.41 -8.39
C ILE A 150 -9.74 20.78 -7.61
N LEU A 151 -10.16 22.06 -7.64
CA LEU A 151 -11.40 22.52 -7.01
C LEU A 151 -12.66 21.94 -7.64
N GLY A 152 -12.62 21.48 -8.89
CA GLY A 152 -13.73 20.76 -9.51
C GLY A 152 -13.67 19.25 -9.23
N ILE A 153 -12.46 18.68 -9.32
CA ILE A 153 -12.25 17.24 -9.20
C ILE A 153 -12.60 16.75 -7.79
N LEU A 154 -12.04 17.37 -6.73
CA LEU A 154 -12.23 16.86 -5.36
C LEU A 154 -13.71 16.90 -4.91
N PRO A 155 -14.46 18.01 -5.08
CA PRO A 155 -15.89 18.03 -4.76
C PRO A 155 -16.71 17.10 -5.67
N GLY A 156 -16.28 16.91 -6.92
CA GLY A 156 -16.91 15.98 -7.86
C GLY A 156 -16.85 14.53 -7.37
N PHE A 157 -15.68 14.07 -6.91
CA PHE A 157 -15.53 12.75 -6.31
C PHE A 157 -16.29 12.62 -5.00
N TRP A 158 -16.32 13.67 -4.17
CA TRP A 158 -17.13 13.70 -2.97
C TRP A 158 -18.63 13.53 -3.28
N LEU A 159 -19.13 14.26 -4.29
CA LEU A 159 -20.51 14.14 -4.74
C LEU A 159 -20.81 12.76 -5.34
N LEU A 160 -19.88 12.18 -6.13
CA LEU A 160 -20.04 10.83 -6.66
C LEU A 160 -20.17 9.80 -5.54
N ASN A 161 -19.33 9.91 -4.50
CA ASN A 161 -19.41 9.04 -3.34
C ASN A 161 -20.76 9.18 -2.61
N LEU A 162 -21.25 10.41 -2.45
CA LEU A 162 -22.56 10.63 -1.83
C LEU A 162 -23.73 9.99 -2.61
N LEU A 163 -23.59 9.84 -3.93
CA LEU A 163 -24.63 9.29 -4.80
C LEU A 163 -24.46 7.79 -5.10
N MET A 164 -23.23 7.28 -5.13
CA MET A 164 -22.89 5.94 -5.65
C MET A 164 -22.28 5.00 -4.62
N ASP A 165 -21.92 5.47 -3.42
CA ASP A 165 -21.42 4.60 -2.34
C ASP A 165 -22.57 3.75 -1.78
N VAL A 166 -22.84 2.64 -2.45
CA VAL A 166 -23.83 1.64 -2.02
C VAL A 166 -23.05 0.45 -1.43
N PRO A 167 -23.23 0.13 -0.14
CA PRO A 167 -22.49 -0.93 0.50
C PRO A 167 -22.83 -2.30 -0.10
N VAL A 168 -21.79 -3.09 -0.37
CA VAL A 168 -21.92 -4.46 -0.88
C VAL A 168 -21.46 -5.40 0.23
N ALA A 169 -22.33 -6.32 0.65
CA ALA A 169 -22.06 -7.28 1.73
C ALA A 169 -21.59 -6.63 3.06
N GLY A 170 -22.10 -5.43 3.37
CA GLY A 170 -21.75 -4.70 4.60
C GLY A 170 -20.42 -3.94 4.56
N VAL A 171 -19.74 -3.94 3.41
CA VAL A 171 -18.52 -3.16 3.15
C VAL A 171 -18.88 -1.98 2.24
N GLY A 172 -18.37 -0.78 2.53
CA GLY A 172 -18.55 0.39 1.67
C GLY A 172 -17.96 0.15 0.28
N ASN A 173 -18.56 0.72 -0.76
CA ASN A 173 -18.06 0.65 -2.13
C ASN A 173 -17.85 2.06 -2.70
N PRO A 174 -16.94 2.84 -2.09
CA PRO A 174 -16.73 4.22 -2.49
C PRO A 174 -16.01 4.29 -3.85
N VAL A 175 -16.30 5.37 -4.59
CA VAL A 175 -15.59 5.70 -5.82
C VAL A 175 -14.23 6.28 -5.43
N PHE A 176 -13.19 5.45 -5.52
CA PHE A 176 -11.87 5.82 -5.07
C PHE A 176 -11.19 6.86 -5.98
N PHE A 177 -10.56 7.85 -5.37
CA PHE A 177 -9.65 8.77 -6.05
C PHE A 177 -8.27 8.10 -6.23
N THR A 178 -8.13 7.20 -7.20
CA THR A 178 -6.87 6.50 -7.52
C THR A 178 -6.47 6.72 -8.98
N ALA A 179 -5.20 6.48 -9.32
CA ALA A 179 -4.71 6.59 -10.71
C ALA A 179 -5.50 5.69 -11.67
N THR A 180 -5.79 4.46 -11.25
CA THR A 180 -6.62 3.51 -12.01
C THR A 180 -8.08 3.97 -12.08
N GLY A 181 -8.65 4.51 -11.01
CA GLY A 181 -10.00 5.08 -11.00
C GLY A 181 -10.16 6.29 -11.92
N MET A 182 -9.14 7.15 -12.03
CA MET A 182 -9.13 8.31 -12.94
C MET A 182 -9.03 7.91 -14.41
N ILE A 183 -8.36 6.80 -14.73
CA ILE A 183 -8.26 6.28 -16.11
C ILE A 183 -9.50 5.47 -16.50
N GLY A 184 -10.12 4.72 -15.59
CA GLY A 184 -11.29 3.90 -15.86
C GLY A 184 -12.62 4.66 -16.02
N MET A 185 -12.64 5.97 -15.73
CA MET A 185 -13.81 6.84 -15.84
C MET A 185 -13.87 7.65 -17.16
N ILE A 186 -12.92 7.43 -18.07
CA ILE A 186 -12.83 8.05 -19.40
C ILE A 186 -13.18 7.01 -20.47
#